data_AF-A0A094E4N0-F1
#
_entry.id   AF-A0A094E4N0-F1
#
_cell.length_a   1.000
_cell.length_b   1.000
_cell.length_c   1.000
_cell.angle_alpha   90.00
_cell.angle_beta   90.00
_cell.angle_gamma   90.00
#
_symmetry.space_group_name_H-M   'P 1'
#
loop_
_entity.id
_entity.type
_entity.pdbx_description
1 polymer ?
#
loop_
_entity_poly.entity_id
_entity_poly.type
_entity_poly.pdbx_seq_one_letter_code
_entity_poly.pdbx_strand_id
1 'polypeptide(L)'
;MMFSRYLVGLSIVGLAAAIAAYNRECGPTLEDTAKTTDAEFYFDVTEDVDLFVRCAETVYECDTKLYNARWFMIDSTKEPVPVGCRKQLGHLTTSHNYTGPLEVPGLTELYGLGIRGTYEGTYEDNGLLLPTNVTSIDLPDLVNIANTMTINNAASITSLNLPKLRHINKLLLNFTGGPAINLTFPSLVDVSSIAIYGEIDTLDFPALNETRNTIMVNSTGNLDCDTFSKSLVNTTRYDQSGVSCASRRGNVTLTHVEPPKPTVTSGAFKIPGGSLALTALLAYILAL
;
A
#
# COMPACT_ATOMS: atom_id res chain seq x y z
N MET A 1 24.88 -35.79 43.81
CA MET A 1 24.03 -34.60 43.58
C MET A 1 24.61 -33.84 42.40
N MET A 2 23.99 -34.00 41.24
CA MET A 2 24.24 -33.20 40.05
C MET A 2 23.58 -31.84 40.23
N PHE A 3 24.31 -30.74 40.05
CA PHE A 3 23.71 -29.51 39.59
C PHE A 3 24.47 -29.01 38.36
N SER A 4 23.85 -29.38 37.25
CA SER A 4 23.92 -28.91 35.88
C SER A 4 24.65 -27.59 35.64
N ARG A 5 25.74 -27.70 34.88
CA ARG A 5 26.42 -26.61 34.19
C ARG A 5 25.62 -26.25 32.92
N TYR A 6 24.68 -25.33 33.02
CA TYR A 6 24.15 -24.61 31.86
C TYR A 6 24.39 -23.12 32.05
N LEU A 7 25.67 -22.73 32.05
CA LEU A 7 26.04 -21.44 31.48
C LEU A 7 25.95 -21.65 29.97
N VAL A 8 24.76 -21.41 29.40
CA VAL A 8 24.66 -21.13 27.97
C VAL A 8 25.43 -19.83 27.79
N GLY A 9 26.67 -19.96 27.36
CA GLY A 9 27.40 -18.86 26.75
C GLY A 9 26.52 -18.37 25.61
N LEU A 10 25.84 -17.26 25.84
CA LEU A 10 25.41 -16.36 24.79
C LEU A 10 26.69 -15.90 24.12
N SER A 11 27.14 -16.74 23.19
CA SER A 11 28.21 -16.47 22.28
C SER A 11 27.87 -15.14 21.63
N ILE A 12 28.72 -14.16 21.89
CA ILE A 12 28.88 -12.90 21.18
C ILE A 12 29.44 -13.21 19.78
N VAL A 13 28.91 -14.24 19.13
CA VAL A 13 29.29 -14.66 17.78
C VAL A 13 28.50 -13.78 16.85
N GLY A 14 29.18 -12.79 16.28
CA GLY A 14 28.78 -12.15 15.04
C GLY A 14 28.33 -10.68 15.13
N LEU A 15 28.77 -9.89 16.11
CA LEU A 15 28.47 -8.46 16.15
C LEU A 15 29.70 -7.61 15.78
N ALA A 16 30.30 -7.79 14.59
CA ALA A 16 31.49 -7.00 14.25
C ALA A 16 31.81 -6.75 12.76
N ALA A 17 30.95 -7.07 11.78
CA ALA A 17 31.24 -6.73 10.38
C ALA A 17 30.14 -5.96 9.64
N ALA A 18 28.91 -5.97 10.16
CA ALA A 18 27.71 -5.72 9.35
C ALA A 18 27.03 -4.35 9.57
N ILE A 19 27.34 -3.69 10.68
CA ILE A 19 26.60 -2.52 11.14
C ILE A 19 27.47 -1.29 10.90
N ALA A 20 27.30 -0.63 9.76
CA ALA A 20 27.89 0.67 9.55
C ALA A 20 27.12 1.70 10.39
N ALA A 21 27.86 2.55 11.11
CA ALA A 21 27.27 3.71 11.77
C ALA A 21 26.51 4.55 10.73
N TYR A 22 25.36 5.08 11.12
CA TYR A 22 24.51 5.89 10.25
C TYR A 22 25.31 6.99 9.52
N ASN A 23 25.20 7.00 8.20
CA ASN A 23 25.85 8.00 7.36
C ASN A 23 24.94 9.24 7.27
N ARG A 24 25.50 10.43 7.57
CA ARG A 24 24.79 11.71 7.49
C ARG A 24 24.37 12.09 6.07
N GLU A 25 24.87 11.40 5.04
CA GLU A 25 24.42 11.55 3.64
C GLU A 25 22.97 11.13 3.43
N CYS A 26 22.41 10.24 4.26
CA CYS A 26 20.99 9.88 4.23
C CYS A 26 20.09 10.85 5.01
N GLY A 27 20.63 12.03 5.35
CA GLY A 27 19.91 13.15 5.96
C GLY A 27 20.35 13.48 7.40
N PRO A 28 20.01 14.68 7.89
CA PRO A 28 20.29 15.07 9.26
C PRO A 28 19.34 14.30 10.19
N THR A 29 19.89 13.82 11.31
CA THR A 29 19.20 13.28 12.49
C THR A 29 17.66 13.31 12.44
N LEU A 30 17.03 12.16 12.16
CA LEU A 30 15.62 11.81 12.42
C LEU A 30 15.28 11.86 13.93
N GLU A 31 15.72 12.90 14.64
CA GLU A 31 15.52 13.11 16.08
C GLU A 31 14.40 14.12 16.37
N ASP A 32 13.98 14.93 15.39
CA ASP A 32 13.01 16.01 15.63
C ASP A 32 12.02 16.16 14.46
N THR A 33 11.00 15.29 14.42
CA THR A 33 9.88 15.36 13.44
C THR A 33 9.06 16.64 13.54
N ALA A 34 9.36 17.53 14.49
CA ALA A 34 8.69 18.82 14.68
C ALA A 34 9.44 20.02 14.08
N LYS A 35 10.64 19.81 13.49
CA LYS A 35 11.45 20.85 12.83
C LYS A 35 11.57 20.64 11.32
N THR A 36 10.51 20.12 10.70
CA THR A 36 10.44 19.94 9.25
C THR A 36 10.52 21.30 8.57
N THR A 37 11.70 21.67 8.07
CA THR A 37 11.78 22.68 7.02
C THR A 37 11.38 22.03 5.70
N ASP A 38 10.83 22.81 4.78
CA ASP A 38 10.39 22.31 3.47
C ASP A 38 11.49 21.55 2.73
N ALA A 39 12.77 21.78 3.01
CA ALA A 39 13.91 21.19 2.30
C ALA A 39 14.20 19.71 2.60
N GLU A 40 13.57 19.06 3.59
CA GLU A 40 13.95 17.69 4.00
C GLU A 40 13.17 16.55 3.31
N PHE A 41 12.17 16.83 2.47
CA PHE A 41 11.25 15.81 1.98
C PHE A 41 10.90 15.85 0.49
N TYR A 42 11.57 16.68 -0.31
CA TYR A 42 11.28 16.82 -1.72
C TYR A 42 12.38 16.24 -2.61
N PHE A 43 12.00 15.31 -3.48
CA PHE A 43 12.75 14.97 -4.69
C PHE A 43 12.77 16.21 -5.58
N ASP A 44 13.91 16.91 -5.61
CA ASP A 44 14.07 18.15 -6.37
C ASP A 44 14.72 17.90 -7.73
N VAL A 45 15.63 16.92 -7.83
CA VAL A 45 16.33 16.57 -9.08
C VAL A 45 16.46 15.06 -9.27
N THR A 46 16.54 14.62 -10.54
CA THR A 46 16.73 13.21 -10.93
C THR A 46 18.08 12.64 -10.52
N GLU A 47 19.08 13.50 -10.28
CA GLU A 47 20.44 13.11 -9.90
C GLU A 47 20.52 12.46 -8.49
N ASP A 48 19.48 12.65 -7.66
CA ASP A 48 19.42 12.14 -6.29
C ASP A 48 18.71 10.78 -6.16
N VAL A 49 18.23 10.20 -7.27
CA VAL A 49 17.51 8.91 -7.28
C VAL A 49 18.34 7.79 -6.64
N ASP A 50 19.61 7.65 -7.04
CA ASP A 50 20.49 6.58 -6.53
C ASP A 50 20.79 6.74 -5.04
N LEU A 51 20.93 7.98 -4.57
CA LEU A 51 21.14 8.27 -3.15
C LEU A 51 19.87 7.95 -2.36
N PHE A 52 18.72 8.41 -2.83
CA PHE A 52 17.44 8.13 -2.19
C PHE A 52 17.16 6.64 -2.09
N VAL A 53 17.30 5.89 -3.19
CA VAL A 53 17.07 4.44 -3.20
C VAL A 53 18.00 3.75 -2.21
N ARG A 54 19.28 4.09 -2.21
CA ARG A 54 20.24 3.53 -1.25
C ARG A 54 19.80 3.79 0.19
N CYS A 55 19.41 5.01 0.52
CA CYS A 55 18.98 5.36 1.86
C CYS A 55 17.65 4.68 2.24
N ALA A 56 16.65 4.70 1.35
CA ALA A 56 15.37 4.05 1.58
C ALA A 56 15.50 2.53 1.76
N GLU A 57 16.45 1.89 1.07
CA GLU A 57 16.66 0.44 1.12
C GLU A 57 17.57 -0.02 2.26
N THR A 58 18.40 0.87 2.83
CA THR A 58 19.42 0.46 3.81
C THR A 58 19.34 1.15 5.17
N VAL A 59 18.48 2.15 5.38
CA VAL A 59 18.33 2.78 6.70
C VAL A 59 17.40 1.94 7.59
N TYR A 60 17.91 1.56 8.77
CA TYR A 60 17.17 0.83 9.79
C TYR A 60 17.17 1.58 11.12
N GLU A 61 16.03 1.52 11.81
CA GLU A 61 15.86 1.96 13.18
C GLU A 61 15.98 0.77 14.13
N CYS A 62 16.88 0.83 15.10
CA CYS A 62 17.13 -0.26 16.05
C CYS A 62 16.90 0.17 17.51
N ASP A 63 16.61 -0.81 18.37
CA ASP A 63 16.45 -0.59 19.82
C ASP A 63 17.78 -0.09 20.44
N THR A 64 17.74 1.13 20.98
CA THR A 64 18.90 1.78 21.60
C THR A 64 19.40 1.04 22.83
N LYS A 65 18.55 0.25 23.49
CA LYS A 65 18.95 -0.60 24.63
C LYS A 65 19.85 -1.76 24.21
N LEU A 66 19.77 -2.18 22.94
CA LEU A 66 20.56 -3.30 22.41
C LEU A 66 21.83 -2.82 21.70
N TYR A 67 21.78 -1.68 20.99
CA TYR A 67 22.84 -1.28 20.07
C TYR A 67 23.47 0.09 20.36
N ASN A 68 23.10 0.77 21.45
CA ASN A 68 23.59 2.10 21.87
C ASN A 68 23.40 3.26 20.87
N ALA A 69 22.91 2.99 19.66
CA ALA A 69 22.50 3.97 18.66
C ALA A 69 21.15 3.56 18.07
N ARG A 70 20.42 4.55 17.55
CA ARG A 70 19.07 4.35 16.99
C ARG A 70 19.11 4.01 15.50
N TRP A 71 20.06 4.54 14.76
CA TRP A 71 20.07 4.49 13.30
C TRP A 71 21.27 3.74 12.77
N PHE A 72 21.05 2.90 11.78
CA PHE A 72 22.07 2.08 11.16
C PHE A 72 21.85 1.93 9.67
N MET A 73 22.95 1.75 8.93
CA MET A 73 22.92 1.37 7.52
C MET A 73 23.12 -0.14 7.45
N ILE A 74 22.14 -0.88 6.93
CA ILE A 74 22.13 -2.34 6.85
C ILE A 74 21.71 -2.75 5.43
N ASP A 75 22.59 -3.49 4.75
CA ASP A 75 22.28 -4.10 3.47
C ASP A 75 21.66 -5.49 3.70
N SER A 76 20.33 -5.52 3.79
CA SER A 76 19.58 -6.75 4.06
C SER A 76 19.68 -7.81 2.96
N THR A 77 20.23 -7.46 1.79
CA THR A 77 20.48 -8.41 0.69
C THR A 77 21.74 -9.24 0.94
N LYS A 78 22.68 -8.72 1.74
CA LYS A 78 23.94 -9.37 2.08
C LYS A 78 23.90 -10.04 3.44
N GLU A 79 23.18 -9.45 4.38
CA GLU A 79 23.25 -9.83 5.80
C GLU A 79 21.86 -9.81 6.46
N PRO A 80 21.62 -10.67 7.46
CA PRO A 80 20.34 -10.67 8.17
C PRO A 80 20.17 -9.40 9.00
N VAL A 81 18.94 -8.85 9.01
CA VAL A 81 18.58 -7.69 9.84
C VAL A 81 18.65 -8.10 11.32
N PRO A 82 19.41 -7.38 12.17
CA PRO A 82 19.53 -7.69 13.60
C PRO A 82 18.20 -7.60 14.36
N VAL A 83 18.10 -8.35 15.46
CA VAL A 83 16.90 -8.36 16.31
C VAL A 83 16.64 -6.98 16.91
N GLY A 84 15.40 -6.50 16.82
CA GLY A 84 15.04 -5.18 17.32
C GLY A 84 15.37 -4.03 16.35
N CYS A 85 15.83 -4.34 15.14
CA CYS A 85 15.93 -3.42 14.02
C CYS A 85 14.72 -3.55 13.09
N ARG A 86 14.22 -2.42 12.59
CA ARG A 86 13.18 -2.34 11.56
C ARG A 86 13.60 -1.38 10.46
N LYS A 87 13.22 -1.69 9.21
CA LYS A 87 13.50 -0.79 8.09
C LYS A 87 12.78 0.53 8.31
N GLN A 88 13.49 1.63 8.11
CA GLN A 88 12.90 2.96 8.19
C GLN A 88 12.24 3.28 6.85
N LEU A 89 10.91 3.40 6.86
CA LEU A 89 10.17 3.69 5.64
C LEU A 89 10.13 5.21 5.40
N GLY A 90 10.68 5.64 4.26
CA GLY A 90 10.70 7.03 3.83
C GLY A 90 9.42 7.48 3.13
N HIS A 91 9.26 8.79 2.97
CA HIS A 91 8.29 9.37 2.06
C HIS A 91 8.97 9.76 0.76
N LEU A 92 8.35 9.46 -0.37
CA LEU A 92 8.73 10.04 -1.65
C LEU A 92 7.73 11.16 -1.95
N THR A 93 8.18 12.42 -1.87
CA THR A 93 7.37 13.56 -2.30
C THR A 93 8.14 14.33 -3.34
N THR A 94 7.54 14.70 -4.48
CA THR A 94 8.22 15.56 -5.46
C THR A 94 8.17 17.01 -5.03
N SER A 95 9.27 17.72 -5.29
CA SER A 95 9.31 19.18 -5.22
C SER A 95 8.22 19.77 -6.12
N HIS A 96 7.75 20.95 -5.74
CA HIS A 96 6.79 21.71 -6.54
C HIS A 96 7.35 22.13 -7.91
N ASN A 97 8.68 22.22 -8.03
CA ASN A 97 9.39 22.55 -9.26
C ASN A 97 9.87 21.31 -10.04
N TYR A 98 9.58 20.10 -9.55
CA TYR A 98 9.98 18.89 -10.24
C TYR A 98 9.31 18.82 -11.62
N THR A 99 10.11 18.58 -12.65
CA THR A 99 9.66 18.54 -14.05
C THR A 99 10.17 17.27 -14.73
N GLY A 100 9.34 16.67 -15.58
CA GLY A 100 9.72 15.49 -16.36
C GLY A 100 9.39 14.14 -15.68
N PRO A 101 10.02 13.04 -16.13
CA PRO A 101 9.71 11.70 -15.68
C PRO A 101 10.32 11.40 -14.30
N LEU A 102 9.54 10.78 -13.41
CA LEU A 102 10.02 10.23 -12.14
C LEU A 102 10.27 8.73 -12.27
N GLU A 103 11.53 8.34 -12.42
CA GLU A 103 11.97 6.95 -12.55
C GLU A 103 12.82 6.58 -11.34
N VAL A 104 12.36 5.61 -10.54
CA VAL A 104 13.06 5.21 -9.30
C VAL A 104 13.17 3.69 -9.23
N PRO A 105 14.04 3.07 -10.05
CA PRO A 105 14.29 1.63 -9.99
C PRO A 105 14.98 1.23 -8.68
N GLY A 106 14.78 -0.01 -8.24
CA GLY A 106 15.37 -0.55 -7.01
C GLY A 106 14.67 -0.14 -5.70
N LEU A 107 13.72 0.80 -5.73
CA LEU A 107 12.91 1.15 -4.57
C LEU A 107 11.83 0.10 -4.33
N THR A 108 11.84 -0.55 -3.17
CA THR A 108 10.95 -1.67 -2.86
C THR A 108 9.82 -1.32 -1.90
N GLU A 109 10.05 -0.37 -0.99
CA GLU A 109 9.09 0.00 0.05
C GLU A 109 9.11 1.49 0.37
N LEU A 110 7.93 2.04 0.63
CA LEU A 110 7.75 3.41 1.11
C LEU A 110 6.76 3.46 2.27
N TYR A 111 6.85 4.51 3.06
CA TYR A 111 5.75 4.86 3.95
C TYR A 111 4.65 5.55 3.17
N GLY A 112 4.98 6.52 2.30
CA GLY A 112 4.01 7.22 1.47
C GLY A 112 4.61 7.82 0.21
N LEU A 113 3.75 8.06 -0.77
CA LEU A 113 4.10 8.67 -2.06
C LEU A 113 3.20 9.88 -2.30
N GLY A 114 3.79 11.05 -2.51
CA GLY A 114 3.07 12.32 -2.69
C GLY A 114 3.53 13.07 -3.93
N ILE A 115 2.64 13.19 -4.92
CA ILE A 115 2.87 14.01 -6.10
C ILE A 115 1.80 15.08 -6.13
N ARG A 116 2.21 16.34 -6.03
CA ARG A 116 1.28 17.47 -6.02
C ARG A 116 1.85 18.63 -6.82
N GLY A 117 0.94 19.38 -7.43
CA GLY A 117 1.24 20.68 -8.01
C GLY A 117 1.59 21.74 -6.96
N THR A 118 1.85 22.96 -7.42
CA THR A 118 2.19 24.10 -6.55
C THR A 118 0.98 25.01 -6.33
N TYR A 119 0.97 25.76 -5.23
CA TYR A 119 0.03 26.86 -5.05
C TYR A 119 0.66 28.15 -5.56
N GLU A 120 -0.06 28.88 -6.39
CA GLU A 120 0.26 30.26 -6.76
C GLU A 120 -0.67 31.19 -5.97
N GLY A 121 -0.11 31.96 -5.03
CA GLY A 121 -0.84 32.91 -4.18
C GLY A 121 -0.93 32.50 -2.71
N THR A 122 -1.63 33.30 -1.90
CA THR A 122 -1.86 33.01 -0.48
C THR A 122 -3.21 32.31 -0.25
N TYR A 123 -3.39 31.68 0.91
CA TYR A 123 -4.69 31.11 1.32
C TYR A 123 -5.81 32.15 1.29
N GLU A 124 -5.49 33.44 1.48
CA GLU A 124 -6.45 34.55 1.46
C GLU A 124 -6.92 34.92 0.03
N ASP A 125 -6.16 34.55 -1.00
CA ASP A 125 -6.44 34.92 -2.41
C ASP A 125 -7.15 33.83 -3.21
N ASN A 126 -7.60 32.73 -2.58
CA ASN A 126 -7.98 31.50 -3.27
C ASN A 126 -6.90 31.04 -4.26
N GLY A 127 -5.64 30.96 -3.78
CA GLY A 127 -4.47 30.66 -4.61
C GLY A 127 -4.71 29.55 -5.63
N LEU A 128 -4.29 29.79 -6.87
CA LEU A 128 -4.47 28.88 -7.98
C LEU A 128 -3.58 27.66 -7.78
N LEU A 129 -4.17 26.47 -7.77
CA LEU A 129 -3.38 25.24 -7.75
C LEU A 129 -2.86 24.96 -9.16
N LEU A 130 -1.58 25.23 -9.40
CA LEU A 130 -0.88 24.93 -10.64
C LEU A 130 -0.60 23.43 -10.73
N PRO A 131 -0.84 22.77 -11.89
CA PRO A 131 -0.56 21.34 -12.05
C PRO A 131 0.90 21.00 -11.80
N THR A 132 1.15 19.76 -11.38
CA THR A 132 2.53 19.24 -11.38
C THR A 132 3.05 19.11 -12.81
N ASN A 133 4.36 19.31 -12.98
CA ASN A 133 5.06 19.11 -14.24
C ASN A 133 5.70 17.71 -14.35
N VAL A 134 5.39 16.80 -13.42
CA VAL A 134 5.72 15.37 -13.55
C VAL A 134 4.96 14.82 -14.76
N THR A 135 5.68 14.15 -15.68
CA THR A 135 5.09 13.64 -16.94
C THR A 135 4.77 12.15 -16.89
N SER A 136 5.52 11.40 -16.09
CA SER A 136 5.37 9.96 -15.89
C SER A 136 5.93 9.56 -14.53
N ILE A 137 5.44 8.44 -13.99
CA ILE A 137 5.95 7.85 -12.76
C ILE A 137 6.21 6.36 -13.03
N ASP A 138 7.47 5.94 -12.90
CA ASP A 138 7.90 4.56 -13.05
C ASP A 138 8.62 4.08 -11.79
N LEU A 139 7.95 3.20 -11.05
CA LEU A 139 8.42 2.58 -9.82
C LEU A 139 8.36 1.05 -9.99
N PRO A 140 9.24 0.47 -10.83
CA PRO A 140 9.10 -0.90 -11.33
C PRO A 140 9.32 -1.98 -10.25
N ASP A 141 10.02 -1.63 -9.18
CA ASP A 141 10.38 -2.52 -8.08
C ASP A 141 9.54 -2.31 -6.82
N LEU A 142 8.65 -1.31 -6.79
CA LEU A 142 7.90 -0.95 -5.59
C LEU A 142 6.85 -2.00 -5.27
N VAL A 143 6.95 -2.58 -4.08
CA VAL A 143 6.08 -3.68 -3.61
C VAL A 143 5.06 -3.19 -2.57
N ASN A 144 5.47 -2.27 -1.68
CA ASN A 144 4.68 -1.90 -0.52
C ASN A 144 4.70 -0.38 -0.27
N ILE A 145 3.52 0.21 -0.06
CA ILE A 145 3.35 1.57 0.46
C ILE A 145 2.56 1.46 1.76
N ALA A 146 3.22 1.64 2.91
CA ALA A 146 2.60 1.38 4.21
C ALA A 146 1.38 2.29 4.51
N ASN A 147 1.36 3.50 3.95
CA ASN A 147 0.31 4.48 4.18
C ASN A 147 -0.40 4.87 2.87
N THR A 148 -0.09 6.04 2.30
CA THR A 148 -0.92 6.62 1.24
C THR A 148 -0.08 6.96 0.03
N MET A 149 -0.63 6.67 -1.15
CA MET A 149 -0.21 7.25 -2.42
C MET A 149 -1.23 8.32 -2.80
N THR A 150 -0.76 9.55 -2.93
CA THR A 150 -1.56 10.70 -3.34
C THR A 150 -0.93 11.32 -4.57
N ILE A 151 -1.65 11.31 -5.69
CA ILE A 151 -1.34 12.10 -6.87
C ILE A 151 -2.45 13.13 -7.03
N ASN A 152 -2.12 14.41 -6.92
CA ASN A 152 -3.08 15.52 -7.02
C ASN A 152 -2.64 16.53 -8.07
N ASN A 153 -3.63 17.06 -8.80
CA ASN A 153 -3.44 18.08 -9.82
C ASN A 153 -2.39 17.68 -10.86
N ALA A 154 -2.52 16.47 -11.38
CA ALA A 154 -1.53 15.85 -12.25
C ALA A 154 -1.96 15.85 -13.72
N ALA A 155 -2.27 17.04 -14.25
CA ALA A 155 -2.70 17.19 -15.65
C ALA A 155 -1.60 16.81 -16.67
N SER A 156 -0.33 16.85 -16.25
CA SER A 156 0.81 16.50 -17.11
C SER A 156 1.15 15.02 -17.15
N ILE A 157 0.61 14.21 -16.21
CA ILE A 157 0.97 12.78 -16.11
C ILE A 157 0.25 11.99 -17.20
N THR A 158 1.05 11.29 -18.00
CA THR A 158 0.57 10.44 -19.11
C THR A 158 0.68 8.95 -18.81
N SER A 159 1.49 8.56 -17.83
CA SER A 159 1.71 7.16 -17.45
C SER A 159 2.06 7.00 -15.97
N LEU A 160 1.57 5.90 -15.40
CA LEU A 160 1.84 5.47 -14.03
C LEU A 160 2.15 3.96 -14.05
N ASN A 161 3.37 3.58 -13.73
CA ASN A 161 3.83 2.19 -13.76
C ASN A 161 4.23 1.72 -12.35
N LEU A 162 3.46 0.76 -11.83
CA LEU A 162 3.59 0.17 -10.50
C LEU A 162 3.35 -1.35 -10.56
N PRO A 163 4.10 -2.10 -11.40
CA PRO A 163 3.73 -3.47 -11.78
C PRO A 163 3.86 -4.45 -10.62
N LYS A 164 4.70 -4.16 -9.63
CA LYS A 164 4.94 -5.02 -8.46
C LYS A 164 4.22 -4.54 -7.18
N LEU A 165 3.46 -3.45 -7.23
CA LEU A 165 2.79 -2.94 -6.04
C LEU A 165 1.74 -3.94 -5.56
N ARG A 166 1.90 -4.47 -4.34
CA ARG A 166 1.04 -5.49 -3.75
C ARG A 166 0.16 -4.97 -2.63
N HIS A 167 0.68 -4.05 -1.84
CA HIS A 167 0.04 -3.57 -0.62
C HIS A 167 0.11 -2.05 -0.55
N ILE A 168 -1.05 -1.43 -0.34
CA ILE A 168 -1.15 0.00 -0.06
C ILE A 168 -2.33 0.26 0.86
N ASN A 169 -2.20 1.15 1.85
CA ASN A 169 -3.37 1.46 2.68
C ASN A 169 -4.37 2.34 1.89
N LYS A 170 -3.94 3.44 1.26
CA LYS A 170 -4.84 4.31 0.48
C LYS A 170 -4.27 4.72 -0.87
N LEU A 171 -5.08 4.59 -1.91
CA LEU A 171 -4.76 5.02 -3.28
C LEU A 171 -5.66 6.20 -3.68
N LEU A 172 -5.09 7.40 -3.78
CA LEU A 172 -5.80 8.63 -4.12
C LEU A 172 -5.16 9.25 -5.37
N LEU A 173 -5.81 9.13 -6.52
CA LEU A 173 -5.26 9.57 -7.80
C LEU A 173 -6.19 10.58 -8.46
N ASN A 174 -5.67 11.75 -8.81
CA ASN A 174 -6.42 12.80 -9.48
C ASN A 174 -5.65 13.35 -10.68
N PHE A 175 -6.06 12.86 -11.85
CA PHE A 175 -5.58 13.24 -13.18
C PHE A 175 -6.55 14.21 -13.89
N THR A 176 -7.42 14.90 -13.15
CA THR A 176 -8.38 15.85 -13.74
C THR A 176 -7.65 16.94 -14.53
N GLY A 177 -8.13 17.22 -15.74
CA GLY A 177 -7.53 18.18 -16.65
C GLY A 177 -6.34 17.65 -17.47
N GLY A 178 -5.91 16.41 -17.21
CA GLY A 178 -4.90 15.72 -18.00
C GLY A 178 -5.47 14.92 -19.18
N PRO A 179 -4.60 14.32 -20.01
CA PRO A 179 -5.01 13.48 -21.12
C PRO A 179 -5.65 12.18 -20.62
N ALA A 180 -6.29 11.46 -21.55
CA ALA A 180 -6.77 10.12 -21.28
C ALA A 180 -5.63 9.19 -20.81
N ILE A 181 -5.82 8.51 -19.68
CA ILE A 181 -4.84 7.61 -19.09
C ILE A 181 -5.43 6.20 -18.89
N ASN A 182 -4.58 5.21 -19.09
CA ASN A 182 -4.86 3.81 -18.86
C ASN A 182 -4.10 3.35 -17.61
N LEU A 183 -4.83 2.76 -16.66
CA LEU A 183 -4.29 2.37 -15.37
C LEU A 183 -4.45 0.87 -15.16
N THR A 184 -3.38 0.21 -14.74
CA THR A 184 -3.43 -1.21 -14.39
C THR A 184 -2.53 -1.46 -13.19
N PHE A 185 -3.08 -2.14 -12.18
CA PHE A 185 -2.37 -2.53 -10.97
C PHE A 185 -2.30 -4.05 -10.89
N PRO A 186 -1.42 -4.69 -11.67
CA PRO A 186 -1.49 -6.13 -11.93
C PRO A 186 -1.20 -6.99 -10.71
N SER A 187 -0.45 -6.47 -9.74
CA SER A 187 -0.04 -7.20 -8.53
C SER A 187 -0.74 -6.73 -7.26
N LEU A 188 -1.64 -5.73 -7.32
CA LEU A 188 -2.23 -5.14 -6.11
C LEU A 188 -3.22 -6.12 -5.49
N VAL A 189 -2.93 -6.59 -4.27
CA VAL A 189 -3.71 -7.64 -3.59
C VAL A 189 -4.61 -7.07 -2.49
N ASP A 190 -4.10 -6.13 -1.71
CA ASP A 190 -4.80 -5.55 -0.55
C ASP A 190 -4.70 -4.03 -0.58
N VAL A 191 -5.86 -3.37 -0.46
CA VAL A 191 -5.99 -1.92 -0.33
C VAL A 191 -7.10 -1.53 0.62
N SER A 192 -6.92 -0.53 1.48
CA SER A 192 -8.04 -0.11 2.34
C SER A 192 -9.05 0.75 1.60
N SER A 193 -8.63 1.64 0.70
CA SER A 193 -9.55 2.49 -0.09
C SER A 193 -8.92 2.97 -1.39
N ILE A 194 -9.74 3.10 -2.44
CA ILE A 194 -9.35 3.62 -3.75
C ILE A 194 -10.24 4.82 -4.09
N ALA A 195 -9.63 5.94 -4.48
CA ALA A 195 -10.32 7.08 -5.10
C ALA A 195 -9.55 7.54 -6.33
N ILE A 196 -10.19 7.51 -7.51
CA ILE A 196 -9.57 7.87 -8.79
C ILE A 196 -10.44 8.88 -9.54
N TYR A 197 -9.82 9.94 -10.03
CA TYR A 197 -10.45 11.02 -10.78
C TYR A 197 -9.64 11.35 -12.03
N GLY A 198 -10.31 11.74 -13.12
CA GLY A 198 -9.67 12.24 -14.35
C GLY A 198 -10.22 11.59 -15.62
N GLU A 199 -9.55 11.77 -16.75
CA GLU A 199 -9.95 11.10 -18.00
C GLU A 199 -9.39 9.67 -18.03
N ILE A 200 -10.16 8.70 -17.52
CA ILE A 200 -9.74 7.29 -17.43
C ILE A 200 -10.48 6.46 -18.47
N ASP A 201 -9.75 5.87 -19.41
CA ASP A 201 -10.33 5.00 -20.45
C ASP A 201 -10.31 3.53 -20.04
N THR A 202 -9.27 3.09 -19.34
CA THR A 202 -9.16 1.74 -18.79
C THR A 202 -8.61 1.75 -17.37
N LEU A 203 -9.16 0.89 -16.52
CA LEU A 203 -8.75 0.74 -15.13
C LEU A 203 -8.97 -0.70 -14.69
N ASP A 204 -7.87 -1.39 -14.34
CA ASP A 204 -7.92 -2.81 -13.95
C ASP A 204 -7.11 -3.14 -12.70
N PHE A 205 -7.67 -4.02 -11.88
CA PHE A 205 -7.09 -4.56 -10.64
C PHE A 205 -7.18 -6.09 -10.60
N PRO A 206 -6.48 -6.82 -11.50
CA PRO A 206 -6.72 -8.24 -11.73
C PRO A 206 -6.36 -9.14 -10.54
N ALA A 207 -5.45 -8.70 -9.66
CA ALA A 207 -5.04 -9.45 -8.47
C ALA A 207 -5.71 -8.98 -7.18
N LEU A 208 -6.61 -7.99 -7.25
CA LEU A 208 -7.21 -7.39 -6.06
C LEU A 208 -8.17 -8.38 -5.42
N ASN A 209 -7.82 -8.78 -4.21
CA ASN A 209 -8.58 -9.78 -3.45
C ASN A 209 -9.45 -9.11 -2.39
N GLU A 210 -8.93 -8.06 -1.75
CA GLU A 210 -9.59 -7.41 -0.63
C GLU A 210 -9.53 -5.89 -0.74
N THR A 211 -10.66 -5.26 -0.47
CA THR A 211 -10.75 -3.83 -0.16
C THR A 211 -11.54 -3.60 1.12
N ARG A 212 -10.93 -2.91 2.08
CA ARG A 212 -11.58 -2.69 3.38
C ARG A 212 -12.74 -1.71 3.30
N ASN A 213 -12.66 -0.68 2.46
CA ASN A 213 -13.68 0.36 2.32
C ASN A 213 -14.20 0.45 0.87
N THR A 214 -14.75 1.61 0.52
CA THR A 214 -15.30 1.90 -0.80
C THR A 214 -14.20 2.12 -1.85
N ILE A 215 -14.49 1.66 -3.08
CA ILE A 215 -13.78 2.01 -4.30
C ILE A 215 -14.59 3.09 -5.01
N MET A 216 -14.00 4.24 -5.25
CA MET A 216 -14.64 5.36 -5.94
C MET A 216 -13.85 5.75 -7.18
N VAL A 217 -14.52 5.78 -8.33
CA VAL A 217 -13.95 6.20 -9.61
C VAL A 217 -14.87 7.21 -10.26
N ASN A 218 -14.36 8.40 -10.54
CA ASN A 218 -15.07 9.41 -11.30
C ASN A 218 -14.23 9.76 -12.54
N SER A 219 -14.52 9.06 -13.62
CA SER A 219 -13.86 9.22 -14.90
C SER A 219 -14.62 10.21 -15.80
N THR A 220 -13.90 11.08 -16.49
CA THR A 220 -14.42 11.81 -17.66
C THR A 220 -14.15 11.08 -18.97
N GLY A 221 -13.52 9.90 -18.93
CA GLY A 221 -13.21 9.07 -20.09
C GLY A 221 -14.27 8.00 -20.39
N ASN A 222 -13.88 6.99 -21.17
CA ASN A 222 -14.76 5.95 -21.70
C ASN A 222 -14.77 4.64 -20.88
N LEU A 223 -14.36 4.70 -19.60
CA LEU A 223 -14.36 3.53 -18.71
C LEU A 223 -15.71 2.82 -18.68
N ASP A 224 -15.70 1.49 -18.85
CA ASP A 224 -16.89 0.65 -18.72
C ASP A 224 -17.21 0.40 -17.24
N CYS A 225 -17.95 1.34 -16.61
CA CYS A 225 -18.26 1.28 -15.19
C CYS A 225 -19.10 0.07 -14.77
N ASP A 226 -19.88 -0.54 -15.68
CA ASP A 226 -20.66 -1.74 -15.38
C ASP A 226 -19.74 -2.97 -15.24
N THR A 227 -18.87 -3.17 -16.22
CA THR A 227 -17.88 -4.25 -16.21
C THR A 227 -16.90 -4.10 -15.04
N PHE A 228 -16.37 -2.88 -14.85
CA PHE A 228 -15.47 -2.54 -13.75
C PHE A 228 -16.10 -2.83 -12.39
N SER A 229 -17.29 -2.28 -12.11
CA SER A 229 -17.92 -2.42 -10.79
C SER A 229 -18.26 -3.87 -10.47
N LYS A 230 -18.74 -4.65 -11.45
CA LYS A 230 -19.05 -6.08 -11.26
C LYS A 230 -17.82 -6.90 -10.93
N SER A 231 -16.67 -6.56 -11.51
CA SER A 231 -15.41 -7.28 -11.26
C SER A 231 -14.89 -7.08 -9.83
N LEU A 232 -15.20 -5.95 -9.19
CA LEU A 232 -14.61 -5.57 -7.89
C LEU A 232 -15.59 -5.55 -6.71
N VAL A 233 -16.91 -5.54 -6.92
CA VAL A 233 -17.87 -5.44 -5.80
C VAL A 233 -17.66 -6.51 -4.72
N ASN A 234 -17.26 -7.71 -5.12
CA ASN A 234 -17.03 -8.84 -4.20
C ASN A 234 -15.70 -8.75 -3.45
N THR A 235 -14.79 -7.84 -3.81
CA THR A 235 -13.55 -7.62 -3.06
C THR A 235 -13.77 -6.71 -1.85
N THR A 236 -14.88 -5.96 -1.80
CA THR A 236 -15.20 -5.06 -0.69
C THR A 236 -15.80 -5.81 0.51
N ARG A 237 -15.43 -5.45 1.75
CA ARG A 237 -15.75 -6.27 2.95
C ARG A 237 -16.99 -5.89 3.75
N TYR A 238 -17.42 -4.63 3.74
CA TYR A 238 -18.53 -4.19 4.59
C TYR A 238 -19.81 -4.01 3.78
N ASP A 239 -20.96 -4.29 4.40
CA ASP A 239 -22.30 -4.15 3.79
C ASP A 239 -22.62 -2.72 3.29
N GLN A 240 -21.88 -1.72 3.77
CA GLN A 240 -21.96 -0.32 3.34
C GLN A 240 -20.82 0.10 2.39
N SER A 241 -19.83 -0.77 2.21
CA SER A 241 -18.76 -0.58 1.23
C SER A 241 -19.19 -1.16 -0.12
N GLY A 242 -18.58 -0.63 -1.17
CA GLY A 242 -18.94 -1.01 -2.53
C GLY A 242 -18.06 -0.31 -3.55
N VAL A 243 -18.49 -0.41 -4.81
CA VAL A 243 -17.85 0.26 -5.94
C VAL A 243 -18.81 1.31 -6.45
N SER A 244 -18.38 2.58 -6.43
CA SER A 244 -19.06 3.68 -7.12
C SER A 244 -18.19 4.12 -8.29
N CYS A 245 -18.73 4.00 -9.50
CA CYS A 245 -18.04 4.34 -10.74
C CYS A 245 -18.93 5.23 -11.60
N ALA A 246 -18.42 6.40 -11.97
CA ALA A 246 -19.03 7.27 -12.96
C ALA A 246 -18.08 7.47 -14.15
N SER A 247 -18.61 7.40 -15.37
CA SER A 247 -17.90 7.68 -16.61
C SER A 247 -18.81 8.32 -17.66
N ARG A 248 -18.27 8.70 -18.84
CA ARG A 248 -19.11 9.11 -19.99
C ARG A 248 -20.07 8.02 -20.45
N ARG A 249 -19.77 6.74 -20.17
CA ARG A 249 -20.60 5.60 -20.56
C ARG A 249 -21.72 5.30 -19.56
N GLY A 250 -21.68 5.86 -18.35
CA GLY A 250 -22.73 5.71 -17.35
C GLY A 250 -22.23 5.83 -15.91
N ASN A 251 -23.17 5.76 -14.97
CA ASN A 251 -22.90 5.75 -13.53
C ASN A 251 -23.46 4.46 -12.92
N VAL A 252 -22.63 3.76 -12.15
CA VAL A 252 -22.95 2.52 -11.48
C VAL A 252 -22.50 2.62 -10.03
N THR A 253 -23.36 2.20 -9.11
CA THR A 253 -22.98 1.99 -7.71
C THR A 253 -23.46 0.61 -7.28
N LEU A 254 -22.52 -0.25 -6.90
CA LEU A 254 -22.79 -1.59 -6.39
C LEU A 254 -22.30 -1.67 -4.95
N THR A 255 -23.14 -2.13 -4.03
CA THR A 255 -22.77 -2.40 -2.64
C THR A 255 -22.44 -3.87 -2.46
N HIS A 256 -21.53 -4.19 -1.55
CA HIS A 256 -21.34 -5.56 -1.12
C HIS A 256 -22.64 -6.09 -0.50
N VAL A 257 -23.01 -7.31 -0.85
CA VAL A 257 -24.10 -8.02 -0.19
C VAL A 257 -23.51 -9.31 0.33
N GLU A 258 -23.36 -9.42 1.66
CA GLU A 258 -22.92 -10.67 2.27
C GLU A 258 -23.91 -11.77 1.88
N PRO A 259 -23.45 -12.91 1.32
CA PRO A 259 -24.36 -14.00 0.98
C PRO A 259 -25.10 -14.44 2.25
N PRO A 260 -26.42 -14.73 2.15
CA PRO A 260 -27.22 -15.08 3.32
C PRO A 260 -26.56 -16.26 4.04
N LYS A 261 -26.24 -16.08 5.33
CA LYS A 261 -25.72 -17.16 6.16
C LYS A 261 -26.64 -18.37 6.00
N PRO A 262 -26.11 -19.56 5.67
CA PRO A 262 -26.94 -20.74 5.56
C PRO A 262 -27.65 -20.92 6.90
N THR A 263 -28.96 -20.80 6.87
CA THR A 263 -29.78 -21.07 8.03
C THR A 263 -29.58 -22.55 8.31
N VAL A 264 -28.79 -22.89 9.34
CA VAL A 264 -28.78 -24.24 9.88
C VAL A 264 -30.13 -24.39 10.56
N THR A 265 -31.15 -24.70 9.77
CA THR A 265 -32.42 -25.20 10.28
C THR A 265 -32.09 -26.57 10.82
N SER A 266 -31.75 -26.62 12.11
CA SER A 266 -31.87 -27.82 12.92
C SER A 266 -33.33 -28.25 12.83
N GLY A 267 -33.65 -29.03 11.81
CA GLY A 267 -34.98 -29.59 11.60
C GLY A 267 -35.26 -30.53 12.76
N ALA A 268 -35.83 -29.99 13.83
CA ALA A 268 -36.49 -30.79 14.85
C ALA A 268 -37.71 -31.44 14.18
N PHE A 269 -37.51 -32.62 13.60
CA PHE A 269 -38.59 -33.50 13.20
C PHE A 269 -39.41 -33.85 14.45
N LYS A 270 -40.51 -33.13 14.67
CA LYS A 270 -41.57 -33.57 15.58
C LYS A 270 -42.30 -34.73 14.92
N ILE A 271 -41.93 -35.95 15.30
CA ILE A 271 -42.73 -37.15 15.03
C ILE A 271 -43.86 -37.17 16.07
N PRO A 272 -45.15 -37.19 15.68
CA PRO A 272 -46.24 -37.34 16.62
C PRO A 272 -46.34 -38.79 17.07
N GLY A 273 -46.06 -39.04 18.35
CA GLY A 273 -46.62 -40.11 19.19
C GLY A 273 -46.46 -41.56 18.71
N GLY A 274 -45.50 -42.28 19.28
CA GLY A 274 -45.47 -43.75 19.23
C GLY A 274 -44.17 -44.35 19.72
N SER A 275 -44.20 -44.90 20.93
CA SER A 275 -43.11 -45.63 21.60
C SER A 275 -42.62 -46.85 20.79
N LEU A 276 -41.30 -46.95 20.51
CA LEU A 276 -40.40 -48.12 20.76
C LEU A 276 -39.09 -48.06 19.94
N ALA A 277 -37.97 -48.30 20.62
CA ALA A 277 -36.65 -48.81 20.16
C ALA A 277 -35.92 -48.02 19.04
N LEU A 278 -34.88 -47.23 19.29
CA LEU A 278 -33.53 -47.62 19.76
C LEU A 278 -33.04 -48.95 19.17
N THR A 279 -32.53 -48.93 17.92
CA THR A 279 -31.37 -49.70 17.37
C THR A 279 -31.43 -49.77 15.84
N ALA A 280 -30.81 -48.85 15.10
CA ALA A 280 -30.54 -49.06 13.66
C ALA A 280 -29.46 -48.15 13.02
N LEU A 281 -28.71 -47.34 13.76
CA LEU A 281 -27.76 -46.37 13.18
C LEU A 281 -26.34 -46.47 13.74
N LEU A 282 -25.95 -47.68 14.14
CA LEU A 282 -24.59 -48.00 14.61
C LEU A 282 -24.00 -49.22 13.89
N ALA A 283 -24.42 -49.47 12.65
CA ALA A 283 -23.93 -50.57 11.82
C ALA A 283 -23.19 -50.13 10.53
N TYR A 284 -22.94 -48.83 10.33
CA TYR A 284 -22.28 -48.35 9.09
C TYR A 284 -20.91 -47.67 9.31
N ILE A 285 -20.29 -47.80 10.49
CA ILE A 285 -18.95 -47.23 10.78
C ILE A 285 -17.89 -48.33 11.04
N LEU A 286 -18.14 -49.59 10.65
CA LEU A 286 -17.14 -50.66 10.77
C LEU A 286 -16.90 -51.46 9.49
N ALA A 287 -17.19 -50.89 8.32
CA ALA A 287 -16.81 -51.50 7.05
C ALA A 287 -16.49 -50.44 5.98
N LEU A 288 -15.41 -49.69 6.19
CA LEU A 288 -14.52 -49.12 5.16
C LEU A 288 -13.26 -48.57 5.83
#